data_AF-A0A8S3QC35-F1
#
_entry.id   AF-A0A8S3QC35-F1
#
_cell.length_a   1.000
_cell.length_b   1.000
_cell.length_c   1.000
_cell.angle_alpha   90.00
_cell.angle_beta   90.00
_cell.angle_gamma   90.00
#
_symmetry.space_group_name_H-M   'P 1'
#
loop_
_entity.id
_entity.type
_entity.pdbx_description
1 polymer ?
#
loop_
_entity_poly.entity_id
_entity_poly.type
_entity_poly.pdbx_seq_one_letter_code
_entity_poly.pdbx_strand_id
1 'polypeptide(L)'
;MASCDEQCQAIISCGHRCQRHCTEPCNTEDDCMELIKVEARCGHLVQVGCCTKYDPPCRILCSSFLACGHKCQGTCSDCSQGRLHVPCKKKCNRNLVCGHICKESCNYRCPPCKQKCDRQCIHGDTCKSRCGDSCIQCIELCKWDCKAECPNRFKCEQLCMEPCKRQKCNTLCNRRLDCGHTCSGLFCESSKCICKVCENLTEILFGYEDEDNAMFIRLKDCKCVLEVNGLDQYISNVLDNPSDEIVSLKCPKCSTKISTSNRYCNELKIINKNICEVFQTIRNIEEGTDLHAKRRTRYARQEHHEFYLEIRRLQLTVDIHKFKTKLSEQNKEIPFPDNIQKHLLKLESIEVMKDVDLSIIRKDTEEVSSRMIGLTLKEKQMIKRAMKNEFMGSGHWYKCKNEHYYSIGECGMPMEQIKCPPVWCANRRC
;
A
#
# COMPACT_ATOMS: atom_id res chain seq x y z
N MET A 1 -7.15 -65.52 -23.32
CA MET A 1 -7.00 -64.70 -22.09
C MET A 1 -8.18 -63.75 -22.05
N ALA A 2 -8.98 -63.79 -20.99
CA ALA A 2 -10.21 -63.01 -20.91
C ALA A 2 -9.87 -61.50 -20.76
N SER A 3 -10.37 -60.67 -21.67
CA SER A 3 -10.40 -59.21 -21.50
C SER A 3 -11.56 -58.88 -20.57
N CYS A 4 -11.27 -58.25 -19.43
CA CYS A 4 -12.29 -57.75 -18.54
C CYS A 4 -12.48 -56.26 -18.83
N ASP A 5 -13.59 -55.90 -19.48
CA ASP A 5 -13.94 -54.52 -19.83
C ASP A 5 -14.72 -53.81 -18.70
N GLU A 6 -14.82 -54.43 -17.53
CA GLU A 6 -15.49 -53.85 -16.37
C GLU A 6 -14.59 -52.85 -15.62
N GLN A 7 -15.22 -51.86 -14.98
CA GLN A 7 -14.52 -50.93 -14.09
C GLN A 7 -13.88 -51.69 -12.92
N CYS A 8 -12.63 -51.34 -12.63
CA CYS A 8 -11.86 -51.96 -11.58
C CYS A 8 -12.55 -51.74 -10.22
N GLN A 9 -12.85 -52.84 -9.52
CA GLN A 9 -13.51 -52.79 -8.21
C GLN A 9 -12.50 -52.57 -7.05
N ALA A 10 -11.21 -52.43 -7.34
CA ALA A 10 -10.18 -52.25 -6.33
C ALA A 10 -10.30 -50.88 -5.63
N ILE A 11 -9.93 -50.85 -4.35
CA ILE A 11 -9.79 -49.62 -3.57
C ILE A 11 -8.30 -49.24 -3.59
N ILE A 12 -8.00 -48.03 -4.05
CA ILE A 12 -6.63 -47.48 -4.10
C ILE A 12 -6.19 -47.14 -2.66
N SER A 13 -4.88 -47.03 -2.39
CA SER A 13 -4.30 -46.71 -1.07
C SER A 13 -4.90 -45.47 -0.37
N CYS A 14 -5.46 -44.53 -1.13
CA CYS A 14 -6.17 -43.36 -0.59
C CYS A 14 -7.62 -43.64 -0.12
N GLY A 15 -8.10 -44.88 -0.21
CA GLY A 15 -9.44 -45.30 0.23
C GLY A 15 -10.55 -45.10 -0.81
N HIS A 16 -10.25 -44.58 -2.00
CA HIS A 16 -11.22 -44.38 -3.09
C HIS A 16 -11.24 -45.54 -4.08
N ARG A 17 -12.39 -45.79 -4.71
CA ARG A 17 -12.55 -46.83 -5.75
C ARG A 17 -11.77 -46.44 -7.01
N CYS A 18 -11.12 -47.43 -7.62
CA CYS A 18 -10.42 -47.25 -8.88
C CYS A 18 -11.41 -46.87 -10.00
N GLN A 19 -11.09 -45.81 -10.73
CA GLN A 19 -11.90 -45.35 -11.87
C GLN A 19 -11.40 -45.90 -13.23
N ARG A 20 -10.38 -46.78 -13.23
CA ARG A 20 -9.83 -47.42 -14.45
C ARG A 20 -10.50 -48.75 -14.76
N HIS A 21 -10.28 -49.28 -15.96
CA HIS A 21 -10.75 -50.61 -16.36
C HIS A 21 -9.81 -51.72 -15.86
N CYS A 22 -10.32 -52.94 -15.66
CA CYS A 22 -9.55 -54.07 -15.11
C CYS A 22 -8.30 -54.46 -15.92
N THR A 23 -8.20 -54.05 -17.18
CA THR A 23 -7.06 -54.31 -18.07
C THR A 23 -5.96 -53.25 -18.00
N GLU A 24 -6.20 -52.11 -17.33
CA GLU A 24 -5.24 -51.04 -17.18
C GLU A 24 -4.45 -51.17 -15.87
N PRO A 25 -3.13 -50.86 -15.86
CA PRO A 25 -2.37 -50.78 -14.62
C PRO A 25 -2.99 -49.72 -13.70
N CYS A 26 -3.37 -50.13 -12.50
CA CYS A 26 -3.97 -49.31 -11.45
C CYS A 26 -3.28 -49.58 -10.10
N ASN A 27 -3.63 -48.82 -9.05
CA ASN A 27 -2.98 -48.80 -7.72
C ASN A 27 -1.65 -48.03 -7.61
N THR A 28 -1.41 -47.03 -8.48
CA THR A 28 -0.37 -46.04 -8.17
C THR A 28 -0.96 -44.92 -7.30
N GLU A 29 -0.18 -44.42 -6.33
CA GLU A 29 -0.61 -43.39 -5.37
C GLU A 29 -1.04 -42.07 -6.03
N ASP A 30 -0.77 -41.87 -7.32
CA ASP A 30 -1.01 -40.62 -8.05
C ASP A 30 -2.24 -40.67 -8.98
N ASP A 31 -2.94 -41.80 -9.08
CA ASP A 31 -4.00 -42.03 -10.08
C ASP A 31 -5.44 -41.73 -9.61
N CYS A 32 -5.65 -41.28 -8.37
CA CYS A 32 -7.00 -41.00 -7.88
C CYS A 32 -7.50 -39.62 -8.35
N MET A 33 -8.55 -39.63 -9.17
CA MET A 33 -9.21 -38.44 -9.71
C MET A 33 -10.42 -37.97 -8.88
N GLU A 34 -10.73 -38.62 -7.75
CA GLU A 34 -11.84 -38.21 -6.88
C GLU A 34 -11.59 -36.81 -6.27
N LEU A 35 -12.64 -35.99 -6.24
CA LEU A 35 -12.59 -34.64 -5.69
C LEU A 35 -13.01 -34.65 -4.23
N ILE A 36 -12.07 -34.36 -3.34
CA ILE A 36 -12.29 -34.25 -1.90
C ILE A 36 -12.38 -32.79 -1.45
N LYS A 37 -13.09 -32.53 -0.35
CA LYS A 37 -13.12 -31.22 0.31
C LYS A 37 -12.04 -31.18 1.38
N VAL A 38 -11.12 -30.23 1.27
CA VAL A 38 -10.05 -30.01 2.25
C VAL A 38 -10.07 -28.57 2.73
N GLU A 39 -9.61 -28.34 3.96
CA GLU A 39 -9.44 -27.00 4.51
C GLU A 39 -8.10 -26.43 4.06
N ALA A 40 -8.12 -25.33 3.30
CA ALA A 40 -6.90 -24.61 2.92
C ALA A 40 -6.33 -23.86 4.13
N ARG A 41 -5.04 -23.46 4.08
CA ARG A 41 -4.37 -22.69 5.16
C ARG A 41 -5.08 -21.41 5.62
N CYS A 42 -5.99 -20.89 4.81
CA CYS A 42 -6.80 -19.72 5.13
C CYS A 42 -8.10 -20.05 5.87
N GLY A 43 -8.34 -21.32 6.25
CA GLY A 43 -9.55 -21.80 6.92
C GLY A 43 -10.74 -22.06 5.99
N HIS A 44 -10.59 -21.85 4.69
CA HIS A 44 -11.65 -22.05 3.71
C HIS A 44 -11.67 -23.47 3.16
N LEU A 45 -12.87 -24.05 3.01
CA LEU A 45 -13.07 -25.35 2.37
C LEU A 45 -12.92 -25.23 0.85
N VAL A 46 -12.00 -26.00 0.28
CA VAL A 46 -11.73 -26.06 -1.17
C VAL A 46 -11.85 -27.48 -1.69
N GLN A 47 -12.23 -27.62 -2.95
CA GLN A 47 -12.40 -28.92 -3.61
C GLN A 47 -11.17 -29.21 -4.49
N VAL A 48 -10.50 -30.33 -4.23
CA VAL A 48 -9.22 -30.70 -4.86
C VAL A 48 -9.20 -32.19 -5.18
N GLY A 49 -8.34 -32.62 -6.10
CA GLY A 49 -8.13 -34.05 -6.33
C GLY A 49 -7.52 -34.73 -5.10
N CYS A 50 -7.94 -35.95 -4.81
CA CYS A 50 -7.50 -36.71 -3.63
C CYS A 50 -5.96 -36.81 -3.51
N CYS A 51 -5.26 -36.92 -4.63
CA CYS A 51 -3.79 -37.03 -4.66
C CYS A 51 -3.06 -35.68 -4.74
N THR A 52 -3.73 -34.56 -4.45
CA THR A 52 -3.08 -33.24 -4.49
C THR A 52 -2.05 -33.11 -3.36
N LYS A 53 -0.76 -33.16 -3.69
CA LYS A 53 0.37 -33.10 -2.72
C LYS A 53 0.66 -31.68 -2.18
N TYR A 54 0.09 -30.64 -2.77
CA TYR A 54 0.41 -29.23 -2.48
C TYR A 54 -0.76 -28.47 -1.82
N ASP A 55 -0.44 -27.41 -1.08
CA ASP A 55 -1.45 -26.50 -0.53
C ASP A 55 -2.35 -25.93 -1.65
N PRO A 56 -3.64 -26.25 -1.67
CA PRO A 56 -4.50 -25.84 -2.76
C PRO A 56 -4.84 -24.35 -2.69
N PRO A 57 -4.85 -23.65 -3.85
CA PRO A 57 -5.22 -22.24 -3.90
C PRO A 57 -6.70 -22.06 -3.56
N CYS A 58 -6.98 -21.16 -2.61
CA CYS A 58 -8.33 -20.76 -2.25
C CYS A 58 -8.88 -19.69 -3.20
N ARG A 59 -9.88 -20.09 -4.01
CA ARG A 59 -10.54 -19.21 -4.99
C ARG A 59 -11.77 -18.50 -4.44
N ILE A 60 -12.06 -18.60 -3.14
CA ILE A 60 -13.17 -17.89 -2.51
C ILE A 60 -12.94 -16.38 -2.61
N LEU A 61 -13.98 -15.63 -2.97
CA LEU A 61 -13.90 -14.17 -3.11
C LEU A 61 -13.55 -13.51 -1.78
N CYS A 62 -12.68 -12.52 -1.84
CA CYS A 62 -12.35 -11.71 -0.69
C CYS A 62 -13.56 -10.83 -0.30
N SER A 63 -13.88 -10.81 0.99
CA SER A 63 -15.00 -10.02 1.54
C SER A 63 -14.58 -8.69 2.16
N SER A 64 -13.29 -8.38 2.19
CA SER A 64 -12.77 -7.15 2.81
C SER A 64 -13.04 -5.90 1.97
N PHE A 65 -13.15 -4.76 2.65
CA PHE A 65 -13.14 -3.45 2.03
C PHE A 65 -11.71 -2.91 1.93
N LEU A 66 -11.35 -2.44 0.74
CA LEU A 66 -10.07 -1.77 0.51
C LEU A 66 -10.07 -0.41 1.22
N ALA A 67 -8.89 0.14 1.46
CA ALA A 67 -8.74 1.49 2.03
C ALA A 67 -9.41 2.59 1.18
N CYS A 68 -9.71 2.31 -0.09
CA CYS A 68 -10.51 3.21 -0.93
C CYS A 68 -12.04 3.11 -0.72
N GLY A 69 -12.51 2.25 0.20
CA GLY A 69 -13.92 2.02 0.49
C GLY A 69 -14.62 1.04 -0.47
N HIS A 70 -13.95 0.59 -1.53
CA HIS A 70 -14.50 -0.42 -2.43
C HIS A 70 -14.28 -1.85 -1.91
N LYS A 71 -15.27 -2.73 -2.07
CA LYS A 71 -15.12 -4.18 -1.82
C LYS A 71 -14.03 -4.77 -2.72
N CYS A 72 -13.15 -5.58 -2.14
CA CYS A 72 -12.11 -6.29 -2.87
C CYS A 72 -12.73 -7.23 -3.92
N GLN A 73 -12.16 -7.26 -5.13
CA GLN A 73 -12.61 -8.12 -6.23
C GLN A 73 -11.67 -9.31 -6.45
N GLY A 74 -10.65 -9.49 -5.60
CA GLY A 74 -9.73 -10.62 -5.67
C GLY A 74 -10.25 -11.83 -4.89
N THR A 75 -9.58 -12.96 -5.07
CA THR A 75 -9.80 -14.17 -4.25
C THR A 75 -8.95 -14.17 -2.99
N CYS A 76 -9.23 -15.08 -2.06
CA CYS A 76 -8.44 -15.29 -0.85
C CYS A 76 -6.97 -15.60 -1.18
N SER A 77 -6.71 -16.40 -2.22
CA SER A 77 -5.36 -16.63 -2.74
C SER A 77 -4.71 -15.38 -3.30
N ASP A 78 -5.43 -14.59 -4.11
CA ASP A 78 -4.88 -13.34 -4.67
C ASP A 78 -4.55 -12.32 -3.58
N CYS A 79 -5.33 -12.32 -2.50
CA CYS A 79 -5.17 -11.36 -1.40
C CYS A 79 -4.12 -11.80 -0.36
N SER A 80 -3.37 -12.87 -0.64
CA SER A 80 -2.47 -13.51 0.34
C SER A 80 -3.15 -13.73 1.69
N GLN A 81 -4.38 -14.27 1.67
CA GLN A 81 -5.20 -14.50 2.87
C GLN A 81 -5.58 -13.21 3.62
N GLY A 82 -5.79 -12.11 2.89
CA GLY A 82 -6.19 -10.81 3.44
C GLY A 82 -5.03 -9.92 3.90
N ARG A 83 -3.77 -10.37 3.76
CA ARG A 83 -2.60 -9.56 4.13
C ARG A 83 -2.28 -8.48 3.09
N LEU A 84 -2.49 -8.77 1.81
CA LEU A 84 -2.17 -7.88 0.69
C LEU A 84 -3.26 -8.00 -0.37
N HIS A 85 -4.21 -7.07 -0.38
CA HIS A 85 -5.28 -7.08 -1.38
C HIS A 85 -4.79 -6.65 -2.77
N VAL A 86 -5.45 -7.19 -3.80
CA VAL A 86 -5.28 -6.74 -5.18
C VAL A 86 -5.69 -5.26 -5.35
N PRO A 87 -5.08 -4.52 -6.29
CA PRO A 87 -5.49 -3.15 -6.59
C PRO A 87 -6.96 -3.03 -6.98
N CYS A 88 -7.60 -1.93 -6.58
CA CYS A 88 -8.98 -1.68 -6.93
C CYS A 88 -9.11 -1.44 -8.45
N LYS A 89 -10.02 -2.15 -9.11
CA LYS A 89 -10.30 -1.99 -10.55
C LYS A 89 -11.56 -1.15 -10.84
N LYS A 90 -12.29 -0.71 -9.80
CA LYS A 90 -13.46 0.18 -9.95
C LYS A 90 -13.04 1.58 -10.38
N LYS A 91 -13.95 2.39 -10.92
CA LYS A 91 -13.72 3.82 -11.19
C LYS A 91 -13.77 4.63 -9.87
N CYS A 92 -12.95 5.69 -9.75
CA CYS A 92 -12.87 6.52 -8.53
C CYS A 92 -14.18 7.30 -8.29
N ASN A 93 -14.67 8.07 -9.27
CA ASN A 93 -15.88 8.91 -9.20
C ASN A 93 -15.95 9.89 -8.00
N ARG A 94 -14.88 10.07 -7.22
CA ARG A 94 -14.80 11.05 -6.14
C ARG A 94 -14.66 12.47 -6.70
N ASN A 95 -15.19 13.45 -5.98
CA ASN A 95 -14.91 14.86 -6.25
C ASN A 95 -13.48 15.19 -5.86
N LEU A 96 -12.71 15.72 -6.81
CA LEU A 96 -11.38 16.27 -6.56
C LEU A 96 -11.49 17.65 -5.91
N VAL A 97 -10.42 18.11 -5.28
CA VAL A 97 -10.33 19.45 -4.65
C VAL A 97 -10.63 20.61 -5.61
N CYS A 98 -10.44 20.41 -6.92
CA CYS A 98 -10.80 21.41 -7.93
C CYS A 98 -12.29 21.42 -8.32
N GLY A 99 -13.09 20.51 -7.77
CA GLY A 99 -14.52 20.32 -8.06
C GLY A 99 -14.81 19.32 -9.19
N HIS A 100 -13.80 18.88 -9.94
CA HIS A 100 -13.97 17.90 -11.01
C HIS A 100 -14.16 16.47 -10.47
N ILE A 101 -14.96 15.66 -11.16
CA ILE A 101 -15.15 14.24 -10.84
C ILE A 101 -13.96 13.42 -11.38
N CYS A 102 -13.33 12.61 -10.53
CA CYS A 102 -12.23 11.74 -10.93
C CYS A 102 -12.74 10.58 -11.81
N LYS A 103 -12.28 10.52 -13.07
CA LYS A 103 -12.64 9.47 -14.05
C LYS A 103 -11.62 8.32 -14.13
N GLU A 104 -10.55 8.39 -13.34
CA GLU A 104 -9.49 7.39 -13.32
C GLU A 104 -9.95 6.11 -12.58
N SER A 105 -9.16 5.05 -12.76
CA SER A 105 -9.30 3.85 -11.93
C SER A 105 -9.04 4.20 -10.47
N CYS A 106 -9.79 3.56 -9.58
CA CYS A 106 -9.74 3.84 -8.16
C CYS A 106 -8.36 3.47 -7.62
N ASN A 107 -7.70 4.47 -7.07
CA ASN A 107 -6.49 4.31 -6.30
C ASN A 107 -6.76 4.81 -4.87
N TYR A 108 -5.91 4.45 -3.92
CA TYR A 108 -6.02 4.92 -2.53
C TYR A 108 -6.12 6.45 -2.48
N ARG A 109 -5.26 7.12 -3.25
CA ARG A 109 -5.28 8.58 -3.49
C ARG A 109 -5.61 8.82 -4.96
N CYS A 110 -6.59 9.69 -5.25
CA CYS A 110 -6.91 10.02 -6.63
C CYS A 110 -5.86 11.03 -7.15
N PRO A 111 -5.34 10.83 -8.37
CA PRO A 111 -4.23 11.62 -8.92
C PRO A 111 -4.65 13.06 -9.22
N PRO A 112 -3.71 13.97 -9.54
CA PRO A 112 -4.02 15.31 -10.00
C PRO A 112 -5.01 15.31 -11.16
N CYS A 113 -5.87 16.33 -11.20
CA CYS A 113 -6.96 16.38 -12.18
C CYS A 113 -6.42 16.48 -13.62
N LYS A 114 -6.78 15.51 -14.47
CA LYS A 114 -6.41 15.50 -15.90
C LYS A 114 -7.42 16.21 -16.81
N GLN A 115 -8.53 16.71 -16.26
CA GLN A 115 -9.54 17.42 -17.05
C GLN A 115 -9.03 18.79 -17.49
N LYS A 116 -9.67 19.38 -18.52
CA LYS A 116 -9.39 20.75 -18.96
C LYS A 116 -9.63 21.70 -17.79
N CYS A 117 -8.72 22.66 -17.59
CA CYS A 117 -8.91 23.66 -16.56
C CYS A 117 -10.10 24.57 -16.91
N ASP A 118 -10.98 24.79 -15.94
CA ASP A 118 -12.18 25.62 -16.06
C ASP A 118 -11.95 27.06 -15.58
N ARG A 119 -10.71 27.40 -15.22
CA ARG A 119 -10.34 28.76 -14.78
C ARG A 119 -10.35 29.72 -15.95
N GLN A 120 -10.97 30.86 -15.75
CA GLN A 120 -11.04 31.96 -16.70
C GLN A 120 -10.66 33.25 -15.99
N CYS A 121 -9.79 34.05 -16.60
CA CYS A 121 -9.49 35.37 -16.08
C CYS A 121 -10.64 36.35 -16.41
N ILE A 122 -10.63 37.53 -15.78
CA ILE A 122 -11.62 38.58 -16.07
C ILE A 122 -11.55 39.11 -17.50
N HIS A 123 -10.44 38.89 -18.20
CA HIS A 123 -10.23 39.24 -19.61
C HIS A 123 -10.92 38.28 -20.56
N GLY A 124 -11.40 37.14 -20.07
CA GLY A 124 -12.10 36.14 -20.85
C GLY A 124 -11.22 34.97 -21.29
N ASP A 125 -9.90 35.02 -21.08
CA ASP A 125 -9.01 33.93 -21.43
C ASP A 125 -9.21 32.72 -20.51
N THR A 126 -9.54 31.59 -21.11
CA THR A 126 -9.62 30.31 -20.41
C THR A 126 -8.24 29.67 -20.32
N CYS A 127 -7.92 29.07 -19.18
CA CYS A 127 -6.67 28.35 -18.99
C CYS A 127 -6.55 27.20 -20.02
N LYS A 128 -5.41 27.17 -20.72
CA LYS A 128 -5.10 26.15 -21.74
C LYS A 128 -4.47 24.87 -21.14
N SER A 129 -4.03 24.93 -19.87
CA SER A 129 -3.42 23.80 -19.16
C SER A 129 -4.47 22.81 -18.62
N ARG A 130 -4.03 21.63 -18.19
CA ARG A 130 -4.88 20.70 -17.43
C ARG A 130 -5.11 21.26 -16.03
N CYS A 131 -6.23 20.90 -15.41
CA CYS A 131 -6.65 21.45 -14.12
C CYS A 131 -5.67 21.13 -12.97
N GLY A 132 -5.06 19.95 -12.99
CA GLY A 132 -4.05 19.52 -12.02
C GLY A 132 -2.66 20.11 -12.26
N ASP A 133 -2.46 20.87 -13.34
CA ASP A 133 -1.20 21.53 -13.67
C ASP A 133 -1.17 22.98 -13.18
N SER A 134 0.04 23.54 -13.11
CA SER A 134 0.20 24.97 -12.82
C SER A 134 -0.50 25.78 -13.91
N CYS A 135 -1.45 26.61 -13.52
CA CYS A 135 -2.17 27.48 -14.44
C CYS A 135 -1.26 28.60 -14.92
N ILE A 136 -1.40 28.97 -16.19
CA ILE A 136 -0.73 30.14 -16.76
C ILE A 136 -1.28 31.38 -16.07
N GLN A 137 -0.40 32.21 -15.51
CA GLN A 137 -0.78 33.45 -14.83
C GLN A 137 -1.06 34.54 -15.87
N CYS A 138 -2.15 35.27 -15.69
CA CYS A 138 -2.49 36.40 -16.55
C CYS A 138 -1.71 37.65 -16.10
N ILE A 139 -0.87 38.15 -16.99
CA ILE A 139 0.00 39.33 -16.77
C ILE A 139 -0.59 40.61 -17.37
N GLU A 140 -1.84 40.59 -17.85
CA GLU A 140 -2.52 41.80 -18.29
C GLU A 140 -2.94 42.65 -17.08
N LEU A 141 -3.02 43.97 -17.26
CA LEU A 141 -3.61 44.88 -16.28
C LEU A 141 -5.06 44.48 -15.98
N CYS A 142 -5.40 44.42 -14.71
CA CYS A 142 -6.71 43.98 -14.25
C CYS A 142 -7.82 44.95 -14.73
N LYS A 143 -8.78 44.44 -15.52
CA LYS A 143 -9.96 45.18 -16.02
C LYS A 143 -11.09 45.33 -14.97
N TRP A 144 -10.79 45.24 -13.68
CA TRP A 144 -11.81 45.40 -12.64
C TRP A 144 -12.02 46.88 -12.32
N ASP A 145 -12.81 47.52 -13.18
CA ASP A 145 -13.09 48.94 -13.13
C ASP A 145 -14.57 49.18 -12.85
N CYS A 146 -14.86 50.24 -12.09
CA CYS A 146 -16.22 50.77 -12.02
C CYS A 146 -16.69 51.21 -13.42
N LYS A 147 -18.00 51.11 -13.65
CA LYS A 147 -18.62 51.76 -14.81
C LYS A 147 -18.32 53.26 -14.78
N ALA A 148 -18.16 53.89 -15.95
CA ALA A 148 -17.76 55.29 -16.07
C ALA A 148 -18.69 56.28 -15.34
N GLU A 149 -19.99 55.95 -15.27
CA GLU A 149 -21.04 56.73 -14.59
C GLU A 149 -21.07 56.52 -13.07
N CYS A 150 -20.29 55.57 -12.53
CA CYS A 150 -20.30 55.27 -11.10
C CYS A 150 -19.62 56.41 -10.32
N PRO A 151 -20.22 56.95 -9.25
CA PRO A 151 -19.63 58.02 -8.43
C PRO A 151 -18.24 57.66 -7.88
N ASN A 152 -18.06 56.40 -7.48
CA ASN A 152 -16.79 55.94 -6.89
C ASN A 152 -15.62 55.89 -7.89
N ARG A 153 -15.87 55.71 -9.19
CA ARG A 153 -14.84 55.60 -10.26
C ARG A 153 -13.61 54.74 -9.95
N PHE A 154 -13.76 53.72 -9.11
CA PHE A 154 -12.64 52.87 -8.69
C PHE A 154 -12.07 52.08 -9.86
N LYS A 155 -10.75 52.10 -10.04
CA LYS A 155 -10.01 51.38 -11.08
C LYS A 155 -8.98 50.44 -10.44
N CYS A 156 -8.75 49.27 -11.04
CA CYS A 156 -7.66 48.41 -10.60
C CYS A 156 -6.39 48.69 -11.41
N GLU A 157 -5.26 48.85 -10.72
CA GLU A 157 -3.95 49.12 -11.34
C GLU A 157 -2.97 47.95 -11.21
N GLN A 158 -3.43 46.82 -10.68
CA GLN A 158 -2.60 45.63 -10.46
C GLN A 158 -2.67 44.69 -11.67
N LEU A 159 -1.67 43.83 -11.82
CA LEU A 159 -1.74 42.76 -12.81
C LEU A 159 -2.84 41.77 -12.42
N CYS A 160 -3.44 41.08 -13.39
CA CYS A 160 -4.56 40.18 -13.12
C CYS A 160 -4.21 39.07 -12.13
N MET A 161 -2.97 38.58 -12.14
CA MET A 161 -2.46 37.58 -11.21
C MET A 161 -2.26 38.10 -9.78
N GLU A 162 -2.09 39.40 -9.60
CA GLU A 162 -1.80 40.02 -8.31
C GLU A 162 -3.09 40.29 -7.51
N PRO A 163 -3.03 40.30 -6.18
CA PRO A 163 -4.15 40.74 -5.36
C PRO A 163 -4.56 42.17 -5.72
N CYS A 164 -5.84 42.37 -6.01
CA CYS A 164 -6.40 43.69 -6.32
C CYS A 164 -6.50 44.51 -5.03
N LYS A 165 -5.91 45.70 -5.02
CA LYS A 165 -5.97 46.66 -3.89
C LYS A 165 -7.26 47.51 -3.88
N ARG A 166 -8.04 47.44 -4.97
CA ARG A 166 -9.29 48.15 -5.16
C ARG A 166 -10.38 47.64 -4.21
N GLN A 167 -11.14 48.54 -3.59
CA GLN A 167 -12.26 48.20 -2.72
C GLN A 167 -13.51 47.72 -3.49
N LYS A 168 -14.37 46.93 -2.83
CA LYS A 168 -15.66 46.49 -3.38
C LYS A 168 -16.58 47.72 -3.60
N CYS A 169 -17.29 47.76 -4.74
CA CYS A 169 -18.23 48.85 -5.03
C CYS A 169 -19.65 48.41 -4.64
N ASN A 170 -20.27 49.14 -3.71
CA ASN A 170 -21.63 48.91 -3.21
C ASN A 170 -22.63 49.97 -3.71
N THR A 171 -22.31 50.66 -4.81
CA THR A 171 -23.23 51.64 -5.39
C THR A 171 -24.47 50.92 -5.93
N LEU A 172 -25.64 51.26 -5.38
CA LEU A 172 -26.94 50.79 -5.84
C LEU A 172 -27.28 51.31 -7.24
N CYS A 173 -27.94 50.47 -8.04
CA CYS A 173 -28.50 50.89 -9.30
C CYS A 173 -29.87 51.53 -9.09
N ASN A 174 -29.97 52.86 -9.21
CA ASN A 174 -31.24 53.57 -9.00
C ASN A 174 -32.10 53.70 -10.27
N ARG A 175 -31.94 52.80 -11.24
CA ARG A 175 -32.74 52.85 -12.48
C ARG A 175 -34.17 52.38 -12.20
N ARG A 176 -35.16 53.12 -12.70
CA ARG A 176 -36.55 52.63 -12.80
C ARG A 176 -36.67 51.64 -13.94
N LEU A 177 -37.34 50.52 -13.68
CA LEU A 177 -37.54 49.42 -14.60
C LEU A 177 -38.90 49.53 -15.30
N ASP A 178 -39.05 48.82 -16.41
CA ASP A 178 -40.30 48.78 -17.19
C ASP A 178 -41.49 48.26 -16.38
N CYS A 179 -41.23 47.42 -15.37
CA CYS A 179 -42.24 46.93 -14.42
C CYS A 179 -42.68 48.00 -13.39
N GLY A 180 -42.15 49.21 -13.45
CA GLY A 180 -42.45 50.31 -12.53
C GLY A 180 -41.64 50.32 -11.23
N HIS A 181 -40.92 49.23 -10.91
CA HIS A 181 -40.09 49.11 -9.71
C HIS A 181 -38.69 49.69 -9.89
N THR A 182 -38.06 50.07 -8.78
CA THR A 182 -36.65 50.48 -8.74
C THR A 182 -35.75 49.25 -8.74
N CYS A 183 -34.61 49.32 -9.43
CA CYS A 183 -33.60 48.27 -9.41
C CYS A 183 -32.97 48.14 -8.01
N SER A 184 -32.74 46.90 -7.56
CA SER A 184 -32.09 46.57 -6.28
C SER A 184 -30.69 45.96 -6.49
N GLY A 185 -30.18 46.00 -7.72
CA GLY A 185 -28.89 45.40 -8.08
C GLY A 185 -27.71 46.33 -7.88
N LEU A 186 -26.51 45.75 -7.72
CA LEU A 186 -25.25 46.52 -7.74
C LEU A 186 -25.00 47.15 -9.11
N PHE A 187 -24.72 48.46 -9.13
CA PHE A 187 -24.55 49.25 -10.34
C PHE A 187 -23.40 48.76 -11.22
N CYS A 188 -22.24 48.50 -10.63
CA CYS A 188 -21.02 48.12 -11.37
C CYS A 188 -20.92 46.63 -11.70
N GLU A 189 -21.60 45.76 -10.94
CA GLU A 189 -21.42 44.31 -11.01
C GLU A 189 -22.54 43.62 -11.81
N SER A 190 -23.72 44.23 -11.88
CA SER A 190 -24.86 43.67 -12.62
C SER A 190 -24.87 44.11 -14.08
N SER A 191 -24.91 43.14 -14.99
CA SER A 191 -25.07 43.40 -16.43
C SER A 191 -26.51 43.77 -16.80
N LYS A 192 -27.48 43.17 -16.09
CA LYS A 192 -28.91 43.47 -16.18
C LYS A 192 -29.40 43.97 -14.83
N CYS A 193 -30.35 44.90 -14.84
CA CYS A 193 -30.98 45.35 -13.61
C CYS A 193 -31.73 44.19 -12.94
N ILE A 194 -31.86 44.26 -11.62
CA ILE A 194 -32.45 43.24 -10.77
C ILE A 194 -33.66 43.86 -10.09
N CYS A 195 -34.80 43.18 -10.13
CA CYS A 195 -36.03 43.63 -9.49
C CYS A 195 -36.41 42.70 -8.34
N LYS A 196 -36.33 43.17 -7.09
CA LYS A 196 -36.70 42.38 -5.89
C LYS A 196 -38.12 41.83 -5.97
N VAL A 197 -39.08 42.65 -6.42
CA VAL A 197 -40.50 42.30 -6.48
C VAL A 197 -40.79 41.30 -7.60
N CYS A 198 -40.39 41.61 -8.84
CA CYS A 198 -40.72 40.76 -10.00
C CYS A 198 -39.95 39.43 -10.01
N GLU A 199 -38.75 39.39 -9.46
CA GLU A 199 -37.95 38.15 -9.36
C GLU A 199 -38.22 37.37 -8.06
N ASN A 200 -39.19 37.82 -7.25
CA ASN A 200 -39.60 37.20 -5.98
C ASN A 200 -38.42 36.87 -5.06
N LEU A 201 -37.53 37.85 -4.86
CA LEU A 201 -36.27 37.67 -4.13
C LEU A 201 -36.42 37.81 -2.61
N THR A 202 -37.63 37.62 -2.07
CA THR A 202 -37.92 37.69 -0.64
C THR A 202 -37.75 36.35 0.08
N GLU A 203 -37.42 35.28 -0.66
CA GLU A 203 -37.08 33.99 -0.05
C GLU A 203 -35.80 34.13 0.79
N ILE A 204 -35.93 33.97 2.10
CA ILE A 204 -34.85 34.17 3.06
C ILE A 204 -33.81 33.05 2.89
N LEU A 205 -32.60 33.42 2.44
CA LEU A 205 -31.45 32.52 2.36
C LEU A 205 -30.39 32.91 3.41
N PHE A 206 -30.19 34.21 3.64
CA PHE A 206 -29.21 34.75 4.59
C PHE A 206 -29.85 35.52 5.75
N GLY A 207 -31.12 35.91 5.66
CA GLY A 207 -31.81 36.68 6.71
C GLY A 207 -31.82 38.18 6.48
N TYR A 208 -31.36 38.65 5.32
CA TYR A 208 -31.26 40.08 4.97
C TYR A 208 -32.10 40.43 3.72
N GLU A 209 -32.71 39.44 3.07
CA GLU A 209 -33.38 39.59 1.78
C GLU A 209 -34.65 40.44 1.83
N ASP A 210 -35.31 40.49 2.99
CA ASP A 210 -36.55 41.22 3.21
C ASP A 210 -36.34 42.71 3.48
N GLU A 211 -35.12 43.16 3.83
CA GLU A 211 -34.80 44.57 4.06
C GLU A 211 -35.04 45.47 2.82
N ASP A 212 -35.55 46.68 3.04
CA ASP A 212 -35.92 47.61 1.95
C ASP A 212 -34.70 48.10 1.13
N ASN A 213 -33.54 48.17 1.76
CA ASN A 213 -32.26 48.56 1.17
C ASN A 213 -31.37 47.35 0.77
N ALA A 214 -31.93 46.13 0.78
CA ALA A 214 -31.20 44.92 0.39
C ALA A 214 -30.61 45.06 -1.01
N MET A 215 -29.31 44.76 -1.13
CA MET A 215 -28.58 44.83 -2.39
C MET A 215 -28.41 43.44 -2.96
N PHE A 216 -28.59 43.31 -4.28
CA PHE A 216 -28.49 42.02 -4.94
C PHE A 216 -27.38 41.99 -6.00
N ILE A 217 -26.77 40.82 -6.14
CA ILE A 217 -25.80 40.51 -7.20
C ILE A 217 -26.23 39.26 -7.94
N ARG A 218 -26.07 39.26 -9.27
CA ARG A 218 -26.30 38.10 -10.12
C ARG A 218 -24.97 37.44 -10.47
N LEU A 219 -24.77 36.20 -10.01
CA LEU A 219 -23.55 35.45 -10.32
C LEU A 219 -23.45 35.15 -11.82
N LYS A 220 -22.24 35.28 -12.38
CA LYS A 220 -22.01 35.02 -13.82
C LYS A 220 -22.15 33.53 -14.15
N ASP A 221 -21.70 32.65 -13.25
CA ASP A 221 -21.62 31.20 -13.48
C ASP A 221 -23.00 30.52 -13.48
N CYS A 222 -23.83 30.80 -12.47
CA CYS A 222 -25.13 30.11 -12.28
C CYS A 222 -26.36 31.00 -12.44
N LYS A 223 -26.19 32.31 -12.68
CA LYS A 223 -27.25 33.32 -12.81
C LYS A 223 -28.18 33.47 -11.58
N CYS A 224 -27.86 32.78 -10.48
CA CYS A 224 -28.54 32.98 -9.21
C CYS A 224 -28.36 34.42 -8.75
N VAL A 225 -29.45 34.99 -8.22
CA VAL A 225 -29.47 36.30 -7.59
C VAL A 225 -29.40 36.08 -6.09
N LEU A 226 -28.45 36.75 -5.45
CA LEU A 226 -28.14 36.60 -4.03
C LEU A 226 -27.99 37.98 -3.40
N GLU A 227 -28.37 38.10 -2.14
CA GLU A 227 -28.13 39.30 -1.33
C GLU A 227 -26.62 39.45 -1.08
N VAL A 228 -26.14 40.69 -1.21
CA VAL A 228 -24.71 41.02 -1.26
C VAL A 228 -24.02 40.85 0.09
N ASN A 229 -24.64 41.29 1.18
CA ASN A 229 -24.04 41.24 2.51
C ASN A 229 -23.92 39.78 3.00
N GLY A 230 -24.96 38.98 2.82
CA GLY A 230 -24.99 37.56 3.12
C GLY A 230 -23.98 36.78 2.28
N LEU A 231 -23.84 37.11 0.99
CA LEU A 231 -22.82 36.50 0.14
C LEU A 231 -21.39 36.91 0.52
N ASP A 232 -21.18 38.19 0.87
CA ASP A 232 -19.88 38.68 1.36
C ASP A 232 -19.48 37.92 2.64
N GLN A 233 -20.38 37.78 3.61
CA GLN A 233 -20.15 37.03 4.85
C GLN A 233 -19.91 35.54 4.58
N TYR A 234 -20.70 34.91 3.72
CA TYR A 234 -20.52 33.51 3.33
C TYR A 234 -19.10 33.26 2.77
N ILE A 235 -18.64 34.12 1.87
CA ILE A 235 -17.32 33.98 1.25
C ILE A 235 -16.19 34.23 2.26
N SER A 236 -16.32 35.24 3.13
CA SER A 236 -15.37 35.48 4.21
C SER A 236 -15.29 34.27 5.16
N ASN A 237 -16.42 33.71 5.58
CA ASN A 237 -16.45 32.54 6.46
C ASN A 237 -15.75 31.32 5.85
N VAL A 238 -15.86 31.10 4.54
CA VAL A 238 -15.16 30.02 3.83
C VAL A 238 -13.64 30.19 3.88
N LEU A 239 -13.13 31.42 3.95
CA LEU A 239 -11.70 31.70 4.04
C LEU A 239 -11.18 31.71 5.49
N ASP A 240 -11.96 32.25 6.42
CA ASP A 240 -11.55 32.47 7.81
C ASP A 240 -11.74 31.23 8.69
N ASN A 241 -12.73 30.38 8.36
CA ASN A 241 -12.96 29.10 9.02
C ASN A 241 -12.75 27.96 8.02
N PRO A 242 -11.51 27.68 7.61
CA PRO A 242 -11.24 26.53 6.78
C PRO A 242 -11.63 25.29 7.61
N SER A 243 -12.70 24.61 7.24
CA SER A 243 -12.77 23.18 7.53
C SER A 243 -11.47 22.53 7.04
N ASP A 244 -11.03 21.43 7.62
CA ASP A 244 -9.84 20.68 7.16
C ASP A 244 -9.91 20.26 5.66
N GLU A 245 -11.04 20.49 5.00
CA GLU A 245 -11.26 20.32 3.57
C GLU A 245 -11.02 21.63 2.78
N ILE A 246 -10.05 21.60 1.86
CA ILE A 246 -9.87 22.65 0.84
C ILE A 246 -10.98 22.49 -0.19
N VAL A 247 -11.99 23.36 -0.15
CA VAL A 247 -13.18 23.29 -1.02
C VAL A 247 -13.17 24.43 -2.04
N SER A 248 -13.53 24.12 -3.28
CA SER A 248 -13.88 25.12 -4.29
C SER A 248 -15.06 25.99 -3.80
N LEU A 249 -15.04 27.30 -4.01
CA LEU A 249 -16.16 28.17 -3.67
C LEU A 249 -17.42 27.77 -4.47
N LYS A 250 -18.57 27.63 -3.79
CA LYS A 250 -19.84 27.22 -4.40
C LYS A 250 -20.93 28.25 -4.12
N CYS A 251 -21.90 28.33 -5.04
CA CYS A 251 -23.10 29.12 -4.86
C CYS A 251 -23.92 28.52 -3.70
N PRO A 252 -24.29 29.30 -2.67
CA PRO A 252 -25.08 28.79 -1.55
C PRO A 252 -26.50 28.37 -1.95
N LYS A 253 -27.06 28.94 -3.03
CA LYS A 253 -28.41 28.58 -3.53
C LYS A 253 -28.45 27.30 -4.35
N CYS A 254 -27.45 27.04 -5.20
CA CYS A 254 -27.50 25.95 -6.18
C CYS A 254 -26.26 25.05 -6.21
N SER A 255 -25.31 25.27 -5.30
CA SER A 255 -24.04 24.55 -5.20
C SER A 255 -23.13 24.60 -6.44
N THR A 256 -23.47 25.38 -7.47
CA THR A 256 -22.63 25.58 -8.65
C THR A 256 -21.34 26.28 -8.26
N LYS A 257 -20.19 25.81 -8.76
CA LYS A 257 -18.88 26.42 -8.52
C LYS A 257 -18.89 27.89 -8.96
N ILE A 258 -18.42 28.77 -8.07
CA ILE A 258 -18.15 30.17 -8.39
C ILE A 258 -16.71 30.22 -8.87
N SER A 259 -16.52 30.41 -10.18
CA SER A 259 -15.20 30.52 -10.81
C SER A 259 -14.95 31.92 -11.35
N THR A 260 -16.01 32.71 -11.58
CA THR A 260 -15.90 34.06 -12.14
C THR A 260 -16.67 35.09 -11.30
N SER A 261 -15.92 35.98 -10.66
CA SER A 261 -16.47 37.17 -10.02
C SER A 261 -15.42 38.27 -9.96
N ASN A 262 -15.79 39.47 -10.38
CA ASN A 262 -14.93 40.63 -10.27
C ASN A 262 -14.85 41.08 -8.80
N ARG A 263 -16.00 41.19 -8.13
CA ARG A 263 -16.14 41.51 -6.70
C ARG A 263 -15.32 40.61 -5.77
N TYR A 264 -15.31 39.31 -6.06
CA TYR A 264 -14.65 38.28 -5.23
C TYR A 264 -13.36 37.76 -5.85
N CYS A 265 -12.72 38.55 -6.71
CA CYS A 265 -11.57 38.08 -7.48
C CYS A 265 -10.37 37.74 -6.59
N ASN A 266 -10.18 38.42 -5.46
CA ASN A 266 -9.08 38.15 -4.53
C ASN A 266 -9.29 36.82 -3.81
N GLU A 267 -10.49 36.58 -3.31
CA GLU A 267 -10.91 35.36 -2.65
C GLU A 267 -10.77 34.16 -3.60
N LEU A 268 -11.22 34.31 -4.85
CA LEU A 268 -11.02 33.31 -5.90
C LEU A 268 -9.54 33.06 -6.20
N LYS A 269 -8.68 34.09 -6.22
CA LYS A 269 -7.22 33.93 -6.41
C LYS A 269 -6.59 33.12 -5.27
N ILE A 270 -6.97 33.39 -4.01
CA ILE A 270 -6.49 32.66 -2.83
C ILE A 270 -6.87 31.18 -2.91
N ILE A 271 -8.15 30.89 -3.11
CA ILE A 271 -8.65 29.50 -3.23
C ILE A 271 -7.92 28.77 -4.37
N ASN A 272 -7.76 29.44 -5.51
CA ASN A 272 -7.06 28.89 -6.66
C ASN A 272 -5.58 28.60 -6.39
N LYS A 273 -4.91 29.44 -5.60
CA LYS A 273 -3.52 29.23 -5.15
C LYS A 273 -3.44 28.01 -4.23
N ASN A 274 -4.30 27.92 -3.22
CA ASN A 274 -4.35 26.78 -2.29
C ASN A 274 -4.58 25.45 -3.03
N ILE A 275 -5.51 25.42 -3.99
CA ILE A 275 -5.75 24.23 -4.83
C ILE A 275 -4.49 23.84 -5.63
N CYS A 276 -3.77 24.82 -6.19
CA CYS A 276 -2.54 24.55 -6.93
C CYS A 276 -1.43 24.00 -6.02
N GLU A 277 -1.30 24.51 -4.80
CA GLU A 277 -0.36 23.99 -3.80
C GLU A 277 -0.67 22.54 -3.44
N VAL A 278 -1.95 22.20 -3.21
CA VAL A 278 -2.37 20.80 -2.98
C VAL A 278 -1.97 19.90 -4.15
N PHE A 279 -2.19 20.33 -5.39
CA PHE A 279 -1.78 19.53 -6.55
C PHE A 279 -0.27 19.36 -6.65
N GLN A 280 0.53 20.35 -6.25
CA GLN A 280 1.98 20.20 -6.16
C GLN A 280 2.37 19.21 -5.06
N THR A 281 1.75 19.28 -3.88
CA THR A 281 1.99 18.31 -2.80
C THR A 281 1.63 16.89 -3.22
N ILE A 282 0.50 16.69 -3.90
CA ILE A 282 0.09 15.37 -4.42
C ILE A 282 1.13 14.85 -5.42
N ARG A 283 1.61 15.70 -6.35
CA ARG A 283 2.66 15.31 -7.31
C ARG A 283 3.96 14.94 -6.63
N ASN A 284 4.42 15.73 -5.67
CA ASN A 284 5.64 15.44 -4.92
C ASN A 284 5.52 14.13 -4.14
N ILE A 285 4.33 13.81 -3.60
CA ILE A 285 4.08 12.51 -2.97
C ILE A 285 4.08 11.40 -4.03
N GLU A 286 3.44 11.59 -5.18
CA GLU A 286 3.44 10.58 -6.25
C GLU A 286 4.86 10.32 -6.78
N GLU A 287 5.65 11.36 -7.07
CA GLU A 287 7.05 11.24 -7.51
C GLU A 287 7.95 10.67 -6.41
N GLY A 288 7.74 11.05 -5.15
CA GLY A 288 8.45 10.47 -4.00
C GLY A 288 8.08 9.00 -3.79
N THR A 289 6.80 8.63 -3.93
CA THR A 289 6.35 7.24 -3.89
C THR A 289 6.75 6.46 -5.13
N ASP A 290 6.94 7.09 -6.29
CA ASP A 290 7.46 6.47 -7.51
C ASP A 290 8.98 6.30 -7.42
N LEU A 291 9.71 7.19 -6.73
CA LEU A 291 11.11 6.97 -6.31
C LEU A 291 11.21 5.83 -5.29
N HIS A 292 10.31 5.76 -4.30
CA HIS A 292 10.26 4.67 -3.34
C HIS A 292 9.70 3.36 -3.92
N ALA A 293 8.83 3.39 -4.95
CA ALA A 293 8.25 2.24 -5.62
C ALA A 293 9.15 1.72 -6.76
N LYS A 294 9.84 2.60 -7.49
CA LYS A 294 10.95 2.23 -8.41
C LYS A 294 12.17 1.78 -7.62
N ARG A 295 12.47 2.38 -6.45
CA ARG A 295 13.43 1.78 -5.49
C ARG A 295 12.92 0.42 -5.02
N ARG A 296 11.69 0.27 -4.52
CA ARG A 296 11.16 -1.04 -4.08
C ARG A 296 11.04 -2.11 -5.18
N THR A 297 10.80 -1.78 -6.44
CA THR A 297 10.67 -2.80 -7.51
C THR A 297 12.01 -3.18 -8.14
N ARG A 298 13.01 -2.28 -8.16
CA ARG A 298 14.36 -2.57 -8.67
C ARG A 298 15.33 -3.03 -7.56
N TYR A 299 15.21 -2.49 -6.35
CA TYR A 299 16.03 -2.88 -5.19
C TYR A 299 15.49 -4.09 -4.40
N ALA A 300 14.18 -4.34 -4.28
CA ALA A 300 13.73 -5.44 -3.39
C ALA A 300 14.05 -6.87 -3.87
N ARG A 301 14.35 -7.09 -5.16
CA ARG A 301 14.87 -8.40 -5.61
C ARG A 301 16.37 -8.55 -5.41
N GLN A 302 17.12 -7.45 -5.54
CA GLN A 302 18.58 -7.44 -5.44
C GLN A 302 19.02 -7.33 -3.98
N GLU A 303 18.44 -6.43 -3.19
CA GLU A 303 18.68 -6.31 -1.74
C GLU A 303 18.13 -7.50 -0.93
N HIS A 304 17.00 -8.11 -1.28
CA HIS A 304 16.56 -9.33 -0.57
C HIS A 304 17.49 -10.51 -0.87
N HIS A 305 18.05 -10.57 -2.08
CA HIS A 305 19.07 -11.56 -2.42
C HIS A 305 20.39 -11.26 -1.72
N GLU A 306 20.86 -10.02 -1.73
CA GLU A 306 22.10 -9.58 -1.06
C GLU A 306 21.98 -9.70 0.46
N PHE A 307 20.83 -9.39 1.07
CA PHE A 307 20.54 -9.59 2.48
C PHE A 307 20.46 -11.08 2.84
N TYR A 308 19.86 -11.91 1.98
CA TYR A 308 19.88 -13.37 2.13
C TYR A 308 21.30 -13.95 2.04
N LEU A 309 22.12 -13.45 1.12
CA LEU A 309 23.53 -13.82 0.99
C LEU A 309 24.34 -13.37 2.20
N GLU A 310 24.08 -12.18 2.73
CA GLU A 310 24.75 -11.65 3.92
C GLU A 310 24.35 -12.41 5.20
N ILE A 311 23.07 -12.78 5.35
CA ILE A 311 22.62 -13.69 6.42
C ILE A 311 23.34 -15.03 6.30
N ARG A 312 23.44 -15.61 5.09
CA ARG A 312 24.19 -16.86 4.87
C ARG A 312 25.67 -16.70 5.20
N ARG A 313 26.29 -15.58 4.82
CA ARG A 313 27.69 -15.26 5.14
C ARG A 313 27.91 -15.21 6.65
N LEU A 314 27.12 -14.44 7.37
CA LEU A 314 27.22 -14.29 8.83
C LEU A 314 27.02 -15.63 9.55
N GLN A 315 26.08 -16.45 9.09
CA GLN A 315 25.87 -17.79 9.62
C GLN A 315 27.11 -18.68 9.46
N LEU A 316 27.72 -18.68 8.26
CA LEU A 316 28.97 -19.40 8.00
C LEU A 316 30.13 -18.89 8.87
N THR A 317 30.27 -17.58 9.04
CA THR A 317 31.31 -16.98 9.88
C THR A 317 31.19 -17.42 11.34
N VAL A 318 29.97 -17.49 11.86
CA VAL A 318 29.69 -17.99 13.21
C VAL A 318 30.02 -19.47 13.33
N ASP A 319 29.64 -20.29 12.35
CA ASP A 319 29.91 -21.73 12.38
C ASP A 319 31.41 -22.03 12.31
N ILE A 320 32.16 -21.29 11.50
CA ILE A 320 33.63 -21.35 11.43
C ILE A 320 34.26 -20.89 12.75
N HIS A 321 33.78 -19.81 13.38
CA HIS A 321 34.28 -19.37 14.68
C HIS A 321 34.02 -20.38 15.79
N LYS A 322 32.82 -20.98 15.82
CA LYS A 322 32.47 -22.09 16.72
C LYS A 322 33.35 -23.32 16.49
N PHE A 323 33.74 -23.57 15.23
CA PHE A 323 34.65 -24.65 14.89
C PHE A 323 36.09 -24.35 15.33
N LYS A 324 36.60 -23.14 15.08
CA LYS A 324 37.92 -22.68 15.54
C LYS A 324 38.06 -22.74 17.07
N THR A 325 37.05 -22.28 17.80
CA THR A 325 37.01 -22.32 19.28
C THR A 325 37.01 -23.76 19.82
N LYS A 326 36.21 -24.66 19.23
CA LYS A 326 36.25 -26.10 19.57
C LYS A 326 37.59 -26.76 19.26
N LEU A 327 38.30 -26.31 18.23
CA LEU A 327 39.63 -26.81 17.90
C LEU A 327 40.72 -26.29 18.86
N SER A 328 40.64 -25.03 19.29
CA SER A 328 41.55 -24.49 20.30
C SER A 328 41.39 -25.17 21.65
N GLU A 329 40.16 -25.56 22.01
CA GLU A 329 39.87 -26.35 23.21
C GLU A 329 40.45 -27.78 23.15
N GLN A 330 40.72 -28.30 21.95
CA GLN A 330 41.24 -29.65 21.73
C GLN A 330 42.76 -29.70 21.41
N ASN A 331 43.47 -28.58 21.46
CA ASN A 331 44.92 -28.48 21.15
C ASN A 331 45.32 -29.11 19.80
N LYS A 332 44.46 -29.03 18.78
CA LYS A 332 44.74 -29.53 17.43
C LYS A 332 45.03 -28.34 16.50
N GLU A 333 46.17 -28.36 15.82
CA GLU A 333 46.46 -27.40 14.76
C GLU A 333 45.53 -27.57 13.57
N ILE A 334 45.27 -26.45 12.89
CA ILE A 334 44.28 -26.32 11.83
C ILE A 334 44.95 -26.62 10.48
N PRO A 335 44.63 -27.72 9.77
CA PRO A 335 45.07 -27.91 8.40
C PRO A 335 43.95 -27.40 7.50
N PHE A 336 43.75 -26.07 7.43
CA PHE A 336 42.96 -25.53 6.32
C PHE A 336 43.87 -25.55 5.09
N PRO A 337 43.59 -26.34 4.04
CA PRO A 337 44.34 -26.24 2.80
C PRO A 337 44.30 -24.80 2.25
N ASP A 338 45.34 -24.37 1.51
CA ASP A 338 45.58 -22.97 1.11
C ASP A 338 44.37 -22.29 0.42
N ASN A 339 43.53 -23.10 -0.22
CA ASN A 339 42.26 -22.67 -0.80
C ASN A 339 41.29 -22.12 0.26
N ILE A 340 41.11 -22.78 1.41
CA ILE A 340 40.19 -22.34 2.47
C ILE A 340 40.71 -21.08 3.17
N GLN A 341 42.03 -20.92 3.33
CA GLN A 341 42.64 -19.73 3.94
C GLN A 341 42.39 -18.47 3.09
N LYS A 342 42.44 -18.61 1.76
CA LYS A 342 42.07 -17.56 0.80
C LYS A 342 40.58 -17.22 0.84
N HIS A 343 39.71 -18.17 1.16
CA HIS A 343 38.27 -17.96 1.31
C HIS A 343 37.90 -17.33 2.67
N LEU A 344 38.67 -17.60 3.74
CA LEU A 344 38.51 -16.96 5.06
C LEU A 344 38.82 -15.46 5.03
N LEU A 345 39.85 -15.04 4.27
CA LEU A 345 40.17 -13.62 4.05
C LEU A 345 39.07 -12.87 3.30
N LYS A 346 38.30 -13.56 2.44
CA LYS A 346 37.13 -12.99 1.74
C LYS A 346 35.89 -12.92 2.63
N LEU A 347 35.77 -13.78 3.64
CA LEU A 347 34.69 -13.73 4.63
C LEU A 347 34.80 -12.50 5.56
N GLU A 348 35.99 -11.93 5.70
CA GLU A 348 36.26 -10.75 6.52
C GLU A 348 36.23 -9.44 5.70
N SER A 349 36.08 -9.51 4.37
CA SER A 349 35.97 -8.32 3.52
C SER A 349 34.55 -7.72 3.55
N ILE A 350 34.45 -6.45 3.13
CA ILE A 350 33.19 -5.67 3.09
C ILE A 350 32.39 -5.96 1.79
N GLU A 351 32.96 -6.73 0.86
CA GLU A 351 32.33 -7.01 -0.44
C GLU A 351 31.28 -8.15 -0.35
N VAL A 352 30.16 -7.98 -1.05
CA VAL A 352 29.07 -8.97 -1.08
C VAL A 352 29.52 -10.24 -1.83
N MET A 353 29.49 -11.38 -1.15
CA MET A 353 29.86 -12.69 -1.73
C MET A 353 28.71 -13.34 -2.51
N LYS A 354 29.04 -14.04 -3.60
CA LYS A 354 28.05 -14.76 -4.43
C LYS A 354 27.64 -16.08 -3.77
N ASP A 355 26.41 -16.55 -4.04
CA ASP A 355 25.88 -17.79 -3.45
C ASP A 355 26.74 -19.02 -3.75
N VAL A 356 27.32 -19.07 -4.94
CA VAL A 356 28.22 -20.14 -5.38
C VAL A 356 29.45 -20.19 -4.46
N ASP A 357 30.06 -19.05 -4.16
CA ASP A 357 31.24 -18.97 -3.27
C ASP A 357 30.87 -19.41 -1.84
N LEU A 358 29.74 -18.95 -1.31
CA LEU A 358 29.24 -19.35 0.02
C LEU A 358 28.97 -20.87 0.11
N SER A 359 28.42 -21.46 -0.96
CA SER A 359 28.13 -22.90 -1.02
C SER A 359 29.40 -23.77 -1.08
N ILE A 360 30.45 -23.29 -1.76
CA ILE A 360 31.76 -23.93 -1.80
C ILE A 360 32.40 -23.90 -0.41
N ILE A 361 32.43 -22.73 0.24
CA ILE A 361 33.02 -22.57 1.57
C ILE A 361 32.30 -23.45 2.60
N ARG A 362 30.98 -23.55 2.53
CA ARG A 362 30.22 -24.42 3.44
C ARG A 362 30.59 -25.88 3.27
N LYS A 363 30.68 -26.36 2.03
CA LYS A 363 31.04 -27.74 1.71
C LYS A 363 32.46 -28.07 2.19
N ASP A 364 33.41 -27.18 1.95
CA ASP A 364 34.79 -27.35 2.40
C ASP A 364 34.89 -27.34 3.94
N THR A 365 34.12 -26.47 4.61
CA THR A 365 34.04 -26.41 6.07
C THR A 365 33.42 -27.69 6.66
N GLU A 366 32.35 -28.20 6.05
CA GLU A 366 31.70 -29.47 6.45
C GLU A 366 32.63 -30.67 6.23
N GLU A 367 33.38 -30.69 5.13
CA GLU A 367 34.35 -31.74 4.82
C GLU A 367 35.49 -31.76 5.86
N VAL A 368 36.09 -30.61 6.17
CA VAL A 368 37.11 -30.50 7.23
C VAL A 368 36.53 -30.87 8.60
N SER A 369 35.31 -30.43 8.93
CA SER A 369 34.64 -30.76 10.19
C SER A 369 34.37 -32.26 10.34
N SER A 370 33.94 -32.92 9.26
CA SER A 370 33.66 -34.36 9.22
C SER A 370 34.93 -35.21 9.39
N ARG A 371 36.06 -34.77 8.82
CA ARG A 371 37.36 -35.44 8.94
C ARG A 371 37.95 -35.34 10.35
N MET A 372 37.59 -34.31 11.13
CA MET A 372 38.13 -34.09 12.48
C MET A 372 37.23 -34.57 13.63
N ILE A 373 35.90 -34.56 13.49
CA ILE A 373 34.96 -34.90 14.58
C ILE A 373 34.57 -36.40 14.57
N GLY A 374 34.92 -37.16 13.53
CA GLY A 374 34.83 -38.63 13.53
C GLY A 374 33.42 -39.24 13.58
N LEU A 375 32.35 -38.43 13.64
CA LEU A 375 30.96 -38.90 13.51
C LEU A 375 30.15 -37.91 12.66
N THR A 376 29.75 -38.37 11.49
CA THR A 376 28.91 -37.67 10.52
C THR A 376 27.48 -37.48 11.04
N LEU A 377 26.74 -36.50 10.49
CA LEU A 377 25.33 -36.26 10.84
C LEU A 377 24.45 -37.49 10.57
N LYS A 378 24.81 -38.29 9.55
CA LYS A 378 24.13 -39.53 9.19
C LYS A 378 24.36 -40.62 10.24
N GLU A 379 25.57 -40.75 10.77
CA GLU A 379 25.88 -41.67 11.88
C GLU A 379 25.15 -41.27 13.16
N LYS A 380 25.09 -39.97 13.49
CA LYS A 380 24.29 -39.46 14.63
C LYS A 380 22.80 -39.78 14.50
N GLN A 381 22.25 -39.72 13.29
CA GLN A 381 20.86 -40.08 13.02
C GLN A 381 20.62 -41.60 13.06
N MET A 382 21.60 -42.40 12.63
CA MET A 382 21.53 -43.87 12.71
C MET A 382 21.60 -44.34 14.17
N ILE A 383 22.48 -43.76 14.99
CA ILE A 383 22.53 -44.02 16.44
C ILE A 383 21.19 -43.64 17.08
N LYS A 384 20.65 -42.45 16.79
CA LYS A 384 19.35 -42.00 17.31
C LYS A 384 18.19 -42.91 16.91
N ARG A 385 18.20 -43.48 15.69
CA ARG A 385 17.18 -44.43 15.23
C ARG A 385 17.33 -45.80 15.89
N ALA A 386 18.54 -46.33 15.98
CA ALA A 386 18.80 -47.61 16.63
C ALA A 386 18.38 -47.60 18.11
N MET A 387 18.71 -46.52 18.83
CA MET A 387 18.39 -46.41 20.26
C MET A 387 16.93 -46.09 20.56
N LYS A 388 16.15 -45.62 19.57
CA LYS A 388 14.72 -45.34 19.75
C LYS A 388 13.87 -46.62 19.90
N ASN A 389 14.34 -47.74 19.36
CA ASN A 389 13.63 -49.02 19.44
C ASN A 389 13.90 -49.77 20.75
N GLU A 390 15.03 -49.52 21.43
CA GLU A 390 15.38 -50.20 22.68
C GLU A 390 14.91 -49.47 23.95
N PHE A 391 14.62 -48.17 23.88
CA PHE A 391 14.19 -47.37 25.03
C PHE A 391 12.81 -46.74 24.79
N MET A 392 11.74 -47.44 25.19
CA MET A 392 10.35 -46.95 25.08
C MET A 392 9.92 -46.04 26.26
N GLY A 393 10.87 -45.44 27.00
CA GLY A 393 10.62 -44.56 28.14
C GLY A 393 11.83 -43.68 28.49
N SER A 394 11.67 -42.76 29.44
CA SER A 394 12.63 -41.71 29.84
C SER A 394 13.93 -42.25 30.45
N GLY A 395 14.78 -42.89 29.64
CA GLY A 395 16.13 -43.26 30.03
C GLY A 395 16.93 -42.01 30.38
N HIS A 396 17.29 -41.87 31.66
CA HIS A 396 18.19 -40.82 32.12
C HIS A 396 19.62 -41.16 31.67
N TRP A 397 20.29 -40.18 31.06
CA TRP A 397 21.67 -40.30 30.64
C TRP A 397 22.59 -39.94 31.80
N TYR A 398 23.56 -40.80 32.07
CA TYR A 398 24.54 -40.61 33.13
C TYR A 398 25.93 -40.45 32.54
N LYS A 399 26.77 -39.66 33.22
CA LYS A 399 28.16 -39.39 32.82
C LYS A 399 29.07 -39.83 33.95
N CYS A 400 30.05 -40.68 33.66
CA CYS A 400 31.05 -41.06 34.66
C CYS A 400 32.11 -39.96 34.85
N LYS A 401 32.96 -40.09 35.88
CA LYS A 401 34.04 -39.11 36.17
C LYS A 401 35.08 -38.96 35.04
N ASN A 402 35.17 -39.95 34.15
CA ASN A 402 36.04 -39.93 32.96
C ASN A 402 35.29 -39.52 31.68
N GLU A 403 34.13 -38.88 31.82
CA GLU A 403 33.30 -38.34 30.73
C GLU A 403 32.67 -39.35 29.75
N HIS A 404 32.65 -40.64 30.08
CA HIS A 404 31.89 -41.62 29.31
C HIS A 404 30.40 -41.57 29.65
N TYR A 405 29.57 -41.54 28.61
CA TYR A 405 28.11 -41.50 28.74
C TYR A 405 27.54 -42.92 28.68
N TYR A 406 26.64 -43.23 29.60
CA TYR A 406 25.93 -44.51 29.66
C TYR A 406 24.46 -44.29 30.03
N SER A 407 23.63 -45.30 29.79
CA SER A 407 22.22 -45.34 30.17
C SER A 407 21.93 -46.64 30.90
N ILE A 408 20.94 -46.63 31.79
CA ILE A 408 20.52 -47.81 32.55
C ILE A 408 19.21 -48.31 31.94
N GLY A 409 19.16 -49.58 31.54
CA GLY A 409 18.06 -50.18 30.78
C GLY A 409 16.83 -50.57 31.60
N GLU A 410 16.96 -50.75 32.92
CA GLU A 410 15.85 -51.14 33.80
C GLU A 410 15.43 -50.02 34.75
N CYS A 411 14.15 -50.00 35.16
CA CYS A 411 13.59 -48.91 35.94
C CYS A 411 14.10 -48.91 37.39
N GLY A 412 15.20 -48.20 37.63
CA GLY A 412 15.76 -47.92 38.94
C GLY A 412 16.92 -46.94 38.85
N MET A 413 17.07 -46.07 39.84
CA MET A 413 18.27 -45.21 39.96
C MET A 413 19.54 -46.08 40.04
N PRO A 414 20.74 -45.54 39.77
CA PRO A 414 21.97 -46.34 39.79
C PRO A 414 22.23 -46.92 41.19
N MET A 415 22.10 -48.24 41.35
CA MET A 415 22.30 -48.95 42.62
C MET A 415 23.57 -49.83 42.64
N GLU A 416 24.23 -50.02 41.48
CA GLU A 416 25.41 -50.87 41.33
C GLU A 416 26.61 -50.10 40.75
N GLN A 417 27.83 -50.49 41.14
CA GLN A 417 29.07 -49.98 40.58
C GLN A 417 29.67 -50.98 39.60
N ILE A 418 29.94 -50.54 38.37
CA ILE A 418 30.62 -51.34 37.35
C ILE A 418 31.94 -50.70 36.94
N LYS A 419 32.96 -51.54 36.69
CA LYS A 419 34.25 -51.10 36.14
C LYS A 419 34.09 -50.82 34.64
N CYS A 420 34.65 -49.69 34.19
CA CYS A 420 34.66 -49.33 32.78
C CYS A 420 35.29 -50.45 31.93
N PRO A 421 34.70 -50.80 30.77
CA PRO A 421 35.31 -51.78 29.86
C PRO A 421 36.74 -51.35 29.47
N PRO A 422 37.71 -52.28 29.46
CA PRO A 422 39.12 -51.95 29.27
C PRO A 422 39.42 -51.31 27.91
N VAL A 423 38.58 -51.54 26.90
CA VAL A 423 38.67 -50.88 25.58
C VAL A 423 38.45 -49.36 25.63
N TRP A 424 37.89 -48.82 26.72
CA TRP A 424 37.60 -47.38 26.87
C TRP A 424 38.50 -46.64 27.87
N CYS A 425 39.38 -47.33 28.59
CA CYS A 425 40.30 -46.70 29.55
C CYS A 425 41.67 -47.37 29.52
N ALA A 426 42.63 -46.74 28.84
CA ALA A 426 44.04 -47.06 29.03
C ALA A 426 44.49 -46.53 30.40
N ASN A 427 44.57 -47.43 31.38
CA ASN A 427 45.13 -47.22 32.73
C ASN A 427 44.44 -46.17 33.62
N ARG A 428 43.47 -46.62 34.43
CA ARG A 428 43.37 -46.43 35.91
C ARG A 428 42.04 -47.05 36.39
N ARG A 429 42.07 -47.72 37.55
CA ARG A 429 40.89 -48.34 38.18
C ARG A 429 39.85 -47.25 38.51
N CYS A 430 38.61 -47.44 38.08
CA CYS A 430 37.42 -46.69 38.52
C CYS A 430 36.47 -47.62 39.28
#